data_AF-A0A1S3C0H5-F1
#
_entry.id   AF-A0A1S3C0H5-F1
#
_cell.length_a   1.000
_cell.length_b   1.000
_cell.length_c   1.000
_cell.angle_alpha   90.00
_cell.angle_beta   90.00
_cell.angle_gamma   90.00
#
_symmetry.space_group_name_H-M   'P 1'
#
loop_
_entity.id
_entity.type
_entity.pdbx_description
1 polymer ?
#
loop_
_entity_poly.entity_id
_entity_poly.type
_entity_poly.pdbx_seq_one_letter_code
_entity_poly.pdbx_strand_id
1 'polypeptide(L)'
;MAASISFSTPQTHPHRISPYSNLNSLRLFSPPSNLRINRRPNPRNASLTLNIQCISQPKAEVVTKDSWNKMILESGTPVLVEFYASWCGPCRMVHRVIDELAAEYEGKLKCFVLNTDTDLQVAEDYEIKAVPVVMLFKNGEKCDSVIGTMPKDFYIAAVERVLKQ
;
A
#
# COMPACT_ATOMS: atom_id res chain seq x y z
N MET A 1 -21.88 -45.58 -35.97
CA MET A 1 -22.81 -45.86 -34.86
C MET A 1 -22.81 -44.64 -33.97
N ALA A 2 -23.85 -43.81 -34.09
CA ALA A 2 -24.03 -42.62 -33.27
C ALA A 2 -24.79 -42.99 -31.99
N ALA A 3 -24.39 -42.41 -30.86
CA ALA A 3 -25.19 -42.42 -29.64
C ALA A 3 -24.95 -41.09 -28.90
N SER A 4 -25.72 -40.08 -29.31
CA SER A 4 -25.96 -38.87 -28.54
C SER A 4 -26.87 -39.24 -27.37
N ILE A 5 -26.46 -38.96 -26.13
CA ILE A 5 -27.33 -39.15 -24.96
C ILE A 5 -27.55 -37.78 -24.34
N SER A 6 -28.69 -37.19 -24.72
CA SER A 6 -29.24 -35.97 -24.13
C SER A 6 -29.85 -36.33 -22.78
N PHE A 7 -29.39 -35.67 -21.70
CA PHE A 7 -30.01 -35.78 -20.39
C PHE A 7 -30.74 -34.47 -20.07
N SER A 8 -32.05 -34.47 -20.31
CA SER A 8 -32.98 -33.42 -19.88
C SER A 8 -33.72 -33.91 -18.65
N THR A 9 -33.81 -33.09 -17.60
CA THR A 9 -34.91 -32.98 -16.60
C THR A 9 -34.38 -32.21 -15.36
N PRO A 10 -35.24 -31.69 -14.46
CA PRO A 10 -36.33 -30.74 -14.71
C PRO A 10 -36.26 -29.54 -13.75
N GLN A 11 -36.81 -28.39 -14.18
CA GLN A 11 -37.04 -27.24 -13.31
C GLN A 11 -38.06 -27.57 -12.21
N THR A 12 -37.72 -27.29 -10.95
CA THR A 12 -38.70 -27.13 -9.87
C THR A 12 -38.30 -25.93 -9.01
N HIS A 13 -38.98 -24.81 -9.23
CA HIS A 13 -39.07 -23.72 -8.26
C HIS A 13 -40.23 -24.02 -7.30
N PRO A 14 -40.02 -23.83 -5.99
CA PRO A 14 -41.08 -23.26 -5.19
C PRO A 14 -40.61 -22.02 -4.44
N HIS A 15 -41.39 -20.96 -4.62
CA HIS A 15 -41.46 -19.79 -3.76
C HIS A 15 -41.53 -20.19 -2.28
N ARG A 16 -40.69 -19.56 -1.45
CA ARG A 16 -41.02 -19.35 -0.04
C ARG A 16 -40.80 -17.89 0.31
N ILE A 17 -41.91 -17.16 0.23
CA ILE A 17 -42.14 -15.84 0.81
C ILE A 17 -41.93 -15.96 2.32
N SER A 18 -41.03 -15.17 2.89
CA SER A 18 -40.91 -14.98 4.33
C SER A 18 -41.76 -13.76 4.74
N PRO A 19 -42.74 -13.93 5.64
CA PRO A 19 -43.56 -12.83 6.14
C PRO A 19 -42.85 -12.21 7.34
N TYR A 20 -42.08 -11.15 7.13
CA TYR A 20 -41.78 -10.20 8.22
C TYR A 20 -42.66 -8.99 8.04
N SER A 21 -43.92 -9.14 8.47
CA SER A 21 -44.84 -8.05 8.72
C SER A 21 -44.88 -7.76 10.22
N ASN A 22 -44.70 -6.47 10.54
CA ASN A 22 -45.07 -5.79 11.79
C ASN A 22 -44.32 -6.15 13.07
N LEU A 23 -43.38 -5.27 13.45
CA LEU A 23 -43.36 -4.72 14.80
C LEU A 23 -43.30 -3.19 14.75
N ASN A 24 -44.49 -2.62 14.77
CA ASN A 24 -44.76 -1.25 15.16
C ASN A 24 -44.35 -1.07 16.64
N SER A 25 -43.32 -0.28 16.91
CA SER A 25 -43.22 0.45 18.17
C SER A 25 -42.29 1.65 18.00
N LEU A 26 -42.80 2.67 17.31
CA LEU A 26 -42.32 4.04 17.48
C LEU A 26 -42.64 4.49 18.90
N ARG A 27 -41.80 4.10 19.86
CA ARG A 27 -41.73 4.81 21.13
C ARG A 27 -40.92 6.07 20.90
N LEU A 28 -41.65 7.15 20.62
CA LEU A 28 -41.21 8.52 20.84
C LEU A 28 -40.87 8.67 22.33
N PHE A 29 -39.65 8.29 22.70
CA PHE A 29 -39.07 8.73 23.95
C PHE A 29 -38.58 10.16 23.75
N SER A 30 -39.44 11.11 24.13
CA SER A 30 -39.03 12.50 24.35
C SER A 30 -37.89 12.51 25.37
N PRO A 31 -36.71 13.05 25.05
CA PRO A 31 -35.66 13.18 26.06
C PRO A 31 -36.11 14.17 27.12
N PRO A 32 -35.86 13.90 28.42
CA PRO A 32 -36.19 14.83 29.49
C PRO A 32 -35.43 16.14 29.30
N SER A 33 -36.21 17.21 29.17
CA SER A 33 -35.78 18.60 29.23
C SER A 33 -35.23 18.90 30.62
N ASN A 34 -33.95 18.60 30.86
CA ASN A 34 -33.04 19.30 31.79
C ASN A 34 -31.63 18.69 31.80
N LEU A 35 -31.07 18.40 30.62
CA LEU A 35 -29.61 18.29 30.51
C LEU A 35 -29.05 19.71 30.40
N ARG A 36 -28.64 20.22 31.56
CA ARG A 36 -27.80 21.42 31.69
C ARG A 36 -26.52 21.15 30.91
N ILE A 37 -26.49 21.56 29.64
CA ILE A 37 -25.29 21.56 28.81
C ILE A 37 -24.31 22.48 29.52
N ASN A 38 -23.39 21.86 30.25
CA ASN A 38 -22.23 22.55 30.76
C ASN A 38 -21.47 23.02 29.51
N ARG A 39 -21.64 24.30 29.16
CA ARG A 39 -20.97 24.92 28.01
C ARG A 39 -19.48 24.68 28.25
N ARG A 40 -18.90 23.74 27.50
CA ARG A 40 -17.44 23.61 27.45
C ARG A 40 -16.90 24.99 27.08
N PRO A 41 -15.97 25.55 27.86
CA PRO A 41 -15.39 26.83 27.53
C PRO A 41 -14.79 26.73 26.12
N ASN A 42 -15.22 27.66 25.28
CA ASN A 42 -14.75 27.84 23.92
C ASN A 42 -13.23 28.05 23.95
N PRO A 43 -12.41 27.17 23.37
CA PRO A 43 -10.96 27.34 23.37
C PRO A 43 -10.59 28.31 22.25
N ARG A 44 -11.00 29.57 22.38
CA ARG A 44 -10.60 30.60 21.42
C ARG A 44 -9.19 31.15 21.66
N ASN A 45 -8.46 30.73 22.70
CA ASN A 45 -7.10 31.20 22.99
C ASN A 45 -6.20 30.13 23.67
N ALA A 46 -6.30 28.85 23.27
CA ALA A 46 -5.26 27.89 23.62
C ALA A 46 -4.25 27.85 22.46
N SER A 47 -3.29 28.78 22.48
CA SER A 47 -2.14 28.75 21.58
C SER A 47 -1.20 27.63 22.03
N LEU A 48 -1.65 26.39 21.86
CA LEU A 48 -0.74 25.27 21.76
C LEU A 48 -0.15 25.39 20.36
N THR A 49 1.04 25.98 20.25
CA THR A 49 1.92 25.74 19.10
C THR A 49 2.29 24.26 19.12
N LEU A 50 1.34 23.42 18.75
CA LEU A 50 1.59 22.06 18.36
C LEU A 50 2.32 22.20 17.03
N ASN A 51 3.65 22.19 17.08
CA ASN A 51 4.46 21.99 15.90
C ASN A 51 4.20 20.54 15.42
N ILE A 52 3.03 20.32 14.81
CA ILE A 52 2.79 19.16 13.96
C ILE A 52 3.62 19.43 12.69
N GLN A 53 4.92 19.20 12.78
CA GLN A 53 5.73 19.04 11.59
C GLN A 53 5.60 17.59 11.12
N CYS A 54 4.39 17.16 10.75
CA CYS A 54 4.17 15.87 10.08
C CYS A 54 4.52 16.00 8.59
N ILE A 55 5.70 16.48 8.28
CA ILE A 55 6.23 16.50 6.92
C ILE A 55 7.53 15.71 6.95
N SER A 56 7.42 14.38 6.93
CA SER A 56 8.53 13.53 6.52
C SER A 56 8.81 13.88 5.06
N GLN A 57 9.93 14.56 4.82
CA GLN A 57 10.42 14.78 3.46
C GLN A 57 10.62 13.41 2.80
N PRO A 58 10.29 13.25 1.51
CA PRO A 58 10.61 12.02 0.80
C PRO A 58 12.13 11.85 0.79
N LYS A 59 12.62 10.73 1.32
CA LYS A 59 14.05 10.42 1.43
C LYS A 59 14.49 9.55 0.26
N ALA A 60 13.57 8.75 -0.32
CA ALA A 60 13.86 7.98 -1.51
C ALA A 60 13.87 8.88 -2.78
N GLU A 61 14.95 8.79 -3.55
CA GLU A 61 15.12 9.58 -4.78
C GLU A 61 14.44 8.88 -5.98
N VAL A 62 13.87 9.66 -6.90
CA VAL A 62 13.28 9.11 -8.13
C VAL A 62 14.38 8.78 -9.13
N VAL A 63 14.36 7.57 -9.68
CA VAL A 63 15.27 7.14 -10.75
C VAL A 63 14.52 6.91 -12.05
N THR A 64 15.21 7.20 -13.14
CA THR A 64 14.76 6.93 -14.51
C THR A 64 15.70 5.94 -15.19
N LYS A 65 15.30 5.45 -16.35
CA LYS A 65 16.11 4.58 -17.21
C LYS A 65 17.53 5.13 -17.44
N ASP A 66 17.68 6.43 -17.69
CA ASP A 66 18.98 7.04 -17.99
C ASP A 66 19.95 6.99 -16.79
N SER A 67 19.39 7.07 -15.58
CA SER A 67 20.15 6.99 -14.33
C SER A 67 20.34 5.57 -13.80
N TRP A 68 19.61 4.59 -14.35
CA TRP A 68 19.48 3.23 -13.81
C TRP A 68 20.84 2.55 -13.61
N ASN A 69 21.66 2.52 -14.67
CA ASN A 69 22.94 1.82 -14.63
C ASN A 69 23.85 2.41 -13.53
N LYS A 70 24.00 3.73 -13.52
CA LYS A 70 24.87 4.42 -12.56
C LYS A 70 24.38 4.34 -11.11
N MET A 71 23.08 4.50 -10.88
CA MET A 71 22.53 4.60 -9.52
C MET A 71 22.25 3.24 -8.89
N ILE A 72 21.89 2.24 -9.71
CA ILE A 72 21.47 0.92 -9.23
C ILE A 72 22.55 -0.12 -9.49
N LEU A 73 22.99 -0.28 -10.75
CA LEU A 73 23.85 -1.39 -11.14
C LEU A 73 25.32 -1.18 -10.72
N GLU A 74 25.82 0.05 -10.86
CA GLU A 74 27.19 0.43 -10.50
C GLU A 74 27.32 0.88 -9.03
N SER A 75 26.26 0.77 -8.24
CA SER A 75 26.30 1.18 -6.83
C SER A 75 27.15 0.23 -5.99
N GLY A 76 28.19 0.77 -5.36
CA GLY A 76 28.98 0.07 -4.33
C GLY A 76 28.27 -0.11 -2.99
N THR A 77 27.08 0.47 -2.83
CA THR A 77 26.20 0.27 -1.66
C THR A 77 24.97 -0.52 -2.11
N PRO A 78 24.46 -1.47 -1.31
CA PRO A 78 23.18 -2.11 -1.59
C PRO A 78 22.07 -1.10 -1.86
N VAL A 79 21.17 -1.46 -2.78
CA VAL A 79 20.13 -0.58 -3.29
C VAL A 79 18.77 -1.23 -3.15
N LEU A 80 17.77 -0.46 -2.73
CA LEU A 80 16.37 -0.83 -2.73
C LEU A 80 15.63 0.06 -3.72
N VAL A 81 14.82 -0.52 -4.59
CA VAL A 81 14.03 0.19 -5.59
C VAL A 81 12.56 -0.18 -5.46
N GLU A 82 11.69 0.80 -5.24
CA GLU A 82 10.25 0.64 -5.34
C GLU A 82 9.74 0.97 -6.74
N PHE A 83 9.06 0.02 -7.36
CA PHE A 83 8.32 0.19 -8.60
C PHE A 83 6.88 0.54 -8.26
N TYR A 84 6.43 1.71 -8.72
CA TYR A 84 5.09 2.23 -8.45
C TYR A 84 4.45 2.85 -9.69
N ALA A 85 3.18 3.23 -9.57
CA ALA A 85 2.48 4.02 -10.57
C ALA A 85 1.63 5.12 -9.91
N SER A 86 1.39 6.23 -10.60
CA SER A 86 0.70 7.40 -10.02
C SER A 86 -0.75 7.12 -9.64
N TRP A 87 -1.37 6.15 -10.31
CA TRP A 87 -2.75 5.69 -10.05
C TRP A 87 -2.83 4.60 -8.96
N CYS A 88 -1.70 4.12 -8.45
CA CYS A 88 -1.65 3.04 -7.47
C CYS A 88 -1.87 3.56 -6.04
N GLY A 89 -3.11 3.42 -5.54
CA GLY A 89 -3.45 3.75 -4.15
C GLY A 89 -2.58 3.03 -3.10
N PRO A 90 -2.42 1.69 -3.14
CA PRO A 90 -1.61 0.95 -2.17
C PRO A 90 -0.13 1.34 -2.14
N CYS A 91 0.43 1.84 -3.25
CA CYS A 91 1.82 2.28 -3.34
C CYS A 91 2.13 3.42 -2.35
N ARG A 92 1.15 4.26 -2.00
CA ARG A 92 1.32 5.34 -1.01
C ARG A 92 1.72 4.83 0.37
N MET A 93 1.33 3.61 0.74
CA MET A 93 1.74 3.00 2.01
C MET A 93 3.19 2.51 1.92
N VAL A 94 3.55 1.90 0.78
CA VAL A 94 4.90 1.40 0.55
C VAL A 94 5.91 2.54 0.51
N HIS A 95 5.61 3.65 -0.18
CA HIS A 95 6.46 4.86 -0.18
C HIS A 95 6.85 5.31 1.24
N ARG A 96 5.91 5.30 2.19
CA ARG A 96 6.19 5.69 3.59
C ARG A 96 7.14 4.72 4.27
N VAL A 97 6.93 3.42 4.05
CA VAL A 97 7.83 2.39 4.58
C VAL A 97 9.23 2.55 3.96
N ILE A 98 9.33 2.81 2.67
CA ILE A 98 10.62 3.01 1.99
C ILE A 98 11.32 4.28 2.48
N ASP A 99 10.61 5.38 2.69
CA ASP A 99 11.18 6.60 3.28
C ASP A 99 11.70 6.37 4.70
N GLU A 100 10.98 5.61 5.52
CA GLU A 100 11.45 5.22 6.85
C GLU A 100 12.72 4.37 6.78
N LEU A 101 12.76 3.36 5.89
CA LEU A 101 13.94 2.52 5.70
C LEU A 101 15.14 3.31 5.17
N ALA A 102 14.91 4.28 4.29
CA ALA A 102 15.94 5.15 3.76
C ALA A 102 16.60 6.00 4.88
N ALA A 103 15.84 6.38 5.90
CA ALA A 103 16.35 7.06 7.08
C ALA A 103 17.06 6.10 8.05
N GLU A 104 16.46 4.95 8.37
CA GLU A 104 17.02 3.98 9.32
C GLU A 104 18.33 3.34 8.83
N TYR A 105 18.46 3.12 7.52
CA TYR A 105 19.61 2.48 6.89
C TYR A 105 20.53 3.47 6.16
N GLU A 106 20.46 4.77 6.51
CA GLU A 106 21.31 5.80 5.91
C GLU A 106 22.80 5.40 5.95
N GLY A 107 23.45 5.48 4.78
CA GLY A 107 24.85 5.08 4.58
C GLY A 107 25.08 3.57 4.37
N LYS A 108 24.10 2.71 4.69
CA LYS A 108 24.17 1.25 4.46
C LYS A 108 23.32 0.77 3.29
N LEU A 109 22.22 1.47 3.00
CA LEU A 109 21.28 1.19 1.93
C LEU A 109 20.94 2.49 1.21
N LYS A 110 20.88 2.45 -0.12
CA LYS A 110 20.28 3.52 -0.92
C LYS A 110 18.88 3.12 -1.34
N CYS A 111 17.92 4.04 -1.20
CA CYS A 111 16.53 3.79 -1.57
C CYS A 111 16.13 4.69 -2.73
N PHE A 112 15.50 4.10 -3.73
CA PHE A 112 14.99 4.81 -4.90
C PHE A 112 13.55 4.38 -5.21
N VAL A 113 12.87 5.19 -5.99
CA VAL A 113 11.56 4.88 -6.55
C VAL A 113 11.60 5.03 -8.07
N LEU A 114 10.88 4.16 -8.78
CA LEU A 114 10.74 4.21 -10.23
C LEU A 114 9.26 4.12 -10.60
N ASN A 115 8.81 5.07 -11.43
CA ASN A 115 7.46 5.07 -11.95
C ASN A 115 7.38 4.19 -13.21
N THR A 116 6.60 3.13 -13.15
CA THR A 116 6.46 2.18 -14.26
C THR A 116 5.71 2.75 -15.45
N ASP A 117 4.87 3.78 -15.26
CA ASP A 117 4.15 4.44 -16.35
C ASP A 117 5.10 5.28 -17.22
N THR A 118 6.19 5.81 -16.64
CA THR A 118 7.17 6.65 -17.37
C THR A 118 8.34 5.84 -17.91
N ASP A 119 8.78 4.81 -17.17
CA ASP A 119 9.98 4.03 -17.48
C ASP A 119 9.60 2.57 -17.81
N LEU A 120 8.73 2.41 -18.81
CA LEU A 120 8.17 1.12 -19.25
C LEU A 120 9.25 0.08 -19.55
N GLN A 121 10.35 0.48 -20.20
CA GLN A 121 11.39 -0.48 -20.57
C GLN A 121 12.05 -1.11 -19.34
N VAL A 122 12.32 -0.31 -18.29
CA VAL A 122 12.89 -0.85 -17.05
C VAL A 122 11.89 -1.77 -16.36
N ALA A 123 10.60 -1.40 -16.37
CA ALA A 123 9.54 -2.25 -15.85
C ALA A 123 9.46 -3.60 -16.60
N GLU A 124 9.61 -3.60 -17.93
CA GLU A 124 9.64 -4.80 -18.76
C GLU A 124 10.87 -5.67 -18.49
N ASP A 125 12.07 -5.08 -18.42
CA ASP A 125 13.34 -5.77 -18.17
C ASP A 125 13.33 -6.54 -16.83
N TYR A 126 12.60 -6.02 -15.83
CA TYR A 126 12.42 -6.65 -14.52
C TYR A 126 11.09 -7.40 -14.36
N GLU A 127 10.35 -7.60 -15.45
CA GLU A 127 9.08 -8.34 -15.50
C GLU A 127 8.00 -7.82 -14.52
N ILE A 128 7.93 -6.50 -14.33
CA ILE A 128 6.97 -5.85 -13.44
C ILE A 128 5.57 -5.85 -14.09
N LYS A 129 4.73 -6.81 -13.69
CA LYS A 129 3.35 -6.98 -14.19
C LYS A 129 2.29 -6.29 -13.34
N ALA A 130 2.64 -5.94 -12.10
CA ALA A 130 1.76 -5.26 -11.16
C ALA A 130 2.61 -4.46 -10.17
N VAL A 131 2.03 -3.40 -9.61
CA VAL A 131 2.66 -2.55 -8.59
C VAL A 131 1.81 -2.54 -7.31
N PRO A 132 2.40 -2.32 -6.11
CA PRO A 132 3.82 -2.06 -5.87
C PRO A 132 4.68 -3.32 -5.90
N VAL A 133 5.93 -3.18 -6.35
CA VAL A 133 6.98 -4.19 -6.21
C VAL A 133 8.24 -3.50 -5.69
N VAL A 134 8.94 -4.11 -4.74
CA VAL A 134 10.20 -3.60 -4.21
C VAL A 134 11.28 -4.62 -4.53
N MET A 135 12.39 -4.19 -5.14
CA MET A 135 13.54 -5.04 -5.45
C MET A 135 14.78 -4.56 -4.71
N LEU A 136 15.62 -5.51 -4.32
CA LEU A 136 16.92 -5.23 -3.72
C LEU A 136 18.05 -5.68 -4.63
N PHE A 137 19.06 -4.81 -4.74
CA PHE A 137 20.23 -5.00 -5.56
C PHE A 137 21.50 -4.91 -4.72
N LYS A 138 22.50 -5.72 -5.07
CA LYS A 138 23.84 -5.66 -4.51
C LYS A 138 24.84 -6.03 -5.60
N ASN A 139 25.90 -5.22 -5.75
CA ASN A 139 26.92 -5.43 -6.78
C ASN A 139 26.34 -5.56 -8.20
N GLY A 140 25.27 -4.81 -8.49
CA GLY A 140 24.58 -4.85 -9.79
C GLY A 140 23.66 -6.03 -10.05
N GLU A 141 23.53 -6.96 -9.10
CA GLU A 141 22.64 -8.11 -9.23
C GLU A 141 21.38 -7.94 -8.39
N LYS A 142 20.23 -8.42 -8.89
CA LYS A 142 18.98 -8.48 -8.14
C LYS A 142 19.05 -9.64 -7.14
N CYS A 143 19.05 -9.34 -5.84
CA CYS A 143 19.23 -10.32 -4.78
C CYS A 143 17.91 -10.78 -4.13
N ASP A 144 16.91 -9.90 -4.03
CA ASP A 144 15.64 -10.20 -3.37
C ASP A 144 14.52 -9.28 -3.91
N SER A 145 13.26 -9.63 -3.63
CA SER A 145 12.09 -8.84 -4.00
C SER A 145 10.90 -9.06 -3.08
N VAL A 146 10.13 -8.01 -2.83
CA VAL A 146 8.86 -8.03 -2.10
C VAL A 146 7.76 -7.56 -3.05
N ILE A 147 6.75 -8.41 -3.27
CA ILE A 147 5.65 -8.12 -4.20
C ILE A 147 4.41 -7.72 -3.39
N GLY A 148 3.78 -6.62 -3.80
CA GLY A 148 2.59 -6.07 -3.17
C GLY A 148 2.88 -5.25 -1.91
N THR A 149 1.81 -4.85 -1.23
CA THR A 149 1.88 -4.08 0.02
C THR A 149 2.02 -5.03 1.20
N MET A 150 3.17 -4.99 1.86
CA MET A 150 3.46 -5.83 3.03
C MET A 150 3.67 -4.98 4.30
N PRO A 151 3.63 -5.59 5.50
CA PRO A 151 4.09 -4.93 6.73
C PRO A 151 5.58 -4.58 6.66
N LYS A 152 6.01 -3.52 7.38
CA LYS A 152 7.40 -3.03 7.43
C LYS A 152 8.43 -4.14 7.68
N ASP A 153 8.13 -5.07 8.59
CA ASP A 153 9.01 -6.17 8.97
C ASP A 153 9.44 -7.06 7.79
N PHE A 154 8.59 -7.21 6.77
CA PHE A 154 8.94 -7.97 5.57
C PHE A 154 10.04 -7.30 4.76
N TYR A 155 10.00 -5.97 4.64
CA TYR A 155 11.03 -5.20 3.95
C TYR A 155 12.33 -5.18 4.76
N ILE A 156 12.25 -5.01 6.09
CA ILE A 156 13.42 -5.12 6.98
C ILE A 156 14.09 -6.48 6.81
N ALA A 157 13.31 -7.57 6.86
CA ALA A 157 13.85 -8.92 6.70
C ALA A 157 14.53 -9.11 5.34
N ALA A 158 14.00 -8.54 4.26
CA ALA A 158 14.62 -8.57 2.93
C ALA A 158 15.93 -7.78 2.88
N VAL A 159 15.95 -6.56 3.43
CA VAL A 159 17.16 -5.72 3.56
C VAL A 159 18.24 -6.47 4.33
N GLU A 160 17.90 -7.01 5.50
CA GLU A 160 18.84 -7.74 6.36
C GLU A 160 19.43 -8.98 5.68
N ARG A 161 18.66 -9.68 4.83
CA ARG A 161 19.19 -10.80 4.04
C ARG A 161 20.25 -10.33 3.06
N VAL A 162 20.01 -9.23 2.34
CA VAL A 162 20.95 -8.70 1.34
C VAL A 162 22.19 -8.08 2.00
N LEU A 163 22.04 -7.43 3.16
CA LEU A 163 23.18 -6.85 3.89
C LEU A 163 24.16 -7.91 4.40
N LYS A 164 23.69 -9.13 4.70
CA LYS A 164 24.50 -10.23 5.27
C LYS A 164 25.18 -11.14 4.25
N GLN A 165 24.82 -11.04 2.97
CA GLN A 165 25.46 -11.76 1.87
C GLN A 165 26.90 -11.29 1.64
#